data_AF-A0A7X8E7Z4-F1
#
_entry.id   AF-A0A7X8E7Z4-F1
#
_cell.length_a   1.000
_cell.length_b   1.000
_cell.length_c   1.000
_cell.angle_alpha   90.00
_cell.angle_beta   90.00
_cell.angle_gamma   90.00
#
_symmetry.space_group_name_H-M   'P 1'
#
loop_
_entity.id
_entity.type
_entity.pdbx_description
1 polymer ?
#
loop_
_entity_poly.entity_id
_entity_poly.type
_entity_poly.pdbx_seq_one_letter_code
_entity_poly.pdbx_strand_id
1 'polypeptide(L)'
;MDYNMILNLPGLLMAIVVHEFFHGYTAYLLGDDTAKQSGRLSLNPLKHIDLIGFVFLLVFKFGWAKPVPINVNNFKNRKRDTILVSLAGPFSNMIVALITGFIISSGIVTNYILYNVLIIMLWYNIMLGTFNLLPFPPLDGSKILASLLPNKYEYMFYKNEKYLYLVLIFLIATNTIDKILSPFIYFSLDILIRIIG
;
A
#
# COMPACT_ATOMS: atom_id res chain seq x y z
N MET A 1 10.46 -23.05 4.95
CA MET A 1 9.52 -21.93 5.21
C MET A 1 8.65 -22.33 6.38
N ASP A 2 8.51 -21.48 7.38
CA ASP A 2 7.54 -21.69 8.45
C ASP A 2 6.13 -21.74 7.83
N TYR A 3 5.26 -22.65 8.28
CA TYR A 3 3.88 -22.81 7.78
C TYR A 3 3.12 -21.46 7.70
N ASN A 4 3.36 -20.60 8.69
CA ASN A 4 2.81 -19.25 8.77
C ASN A 4 3.27 -18.34 7.61
N MET A 5 4.49 -18.51 7.11
CA MET A 5 5.04 -17.69 6.03
C MET A 5 4.38 -17.99 4.68
N ILE A 6 4.02 -19.26 4.45
CA ILE A 6 3.30 -19.69 3.24
C ILE A 6 1.88 -19.13 3.22
N LEU A 7 1.22 -19.10 4.38
CA LEU A 7 -0.12 -18.52 4.51
C LEU A 7 -0.12 -16.98 4.39
N ASN A 8 0.98 -16.33 4.78
CA ASN A 8 1.11 -14.88 4.70
C ASN A 8 1.27 -14.38 3.26
N LEU A 9 1.93 -15.17 2.40
CA LEU A 9 2.31 -14.73 1.07
C LEU A 9 1.10 -14.34 0.19
N PRO A 10 0.02 -15.14 0.08
CA PRO A 10 -1.13 -14.80 -0.74
C PRO A 10 -1.84 -13.53 -0.27
N GLY A 11 -2.04 -13.38 1.06
CA GLY A 11 -2.70 -12.19 1.62
C GLY A 11 -1.89 -10.92 1.40
N LEU A 12 -0.57 -11.00 1.62
CA LEU A 12 0.35 -9.88 1.38
C LEU A 12 0.41 -9.50 -0.11
N LEU A 13 0.60 -10.48 -0.99
CA LEU A 13 0.68 -10.24 -2.43
C LEU A 13 -0.61 -9.63 -2.95
N MET A 14 -1.78 -10.10 -2.49
CA MET A 14 -3.05 -9.52 -2.89
C MET A 14 -3.17 -8.06 -2.44
N ALA A 15 -2.77 -7.74 -1.20
CA ALA A 15 -2.79 -6.38 -0.69
C ALA A 15 -1.90 -5.43 -1.53
N ILE A 16 -0.69 -5.87 -1.89
CA ILE A 16 0.23 -5.09 -2.72
C ILE A 16 -0.30 -4.94 -4.15
N VAL A 17 -0.76 -6.03 -4.77
CA VAL A 17 -1.19 -6.02 -6.17
C VAL A 17 -2.39 -5.12 -6.37
N VAL A 18 -3.36 -5.17 -5.47
CA VAL A 18 -4.54 -4.28 -5.54
C VAL A 18 -4.11 -2.82 -5.35
N HIS A 19 -3.26 -2.55 -4.37
CA HIS A 19 -2.72 -1.20 -4.10
C HIS A 19 -2.08 -0.59 -5.35
N GLU A 20 -1.12 -1.31 -5.94
CA GLU A 20 -0.37 -0.89 -7.11
C GLU A 20 -1.24 -0.81 -8.37
N PHE A 21 -2.19 -1.74 -8.52
CA PHE A 21 -3.15 -1.69 -9.62
C PHE A 21 -3.98 -0.41 -9.58
N PHE A 22 -4.50 0.00 -8.42
CA PHE A 22 -5.33 1.20 -8.31
C PHE A 22 -4.52 2.50 -8.42
N HIS A 23 -3.24 2.51 -8.03
CA HIS A 23 -2.31 3.57 -8.39
C HIS A 23 -2.23 3.74 -9.91
N GLY A 24 -1.89 2.67 -10.63
CA GLY A 24 -1.76 2.69 -12.09
C GLY A 24 -3.09 2.99 -12.81
N TYR A 25 -4.20 2.45 -12.30
CA TYR A 25 -5.51 2.65 -12.90
C TYR A 25 -5.97 4.11 -12.76
N THR A 26 -5.79 4.69 -11.58
CA THR A 26 -6.12 6.11 -11.35
C THR A 26 -5.23 7.02 -12.17
N ALA A 27 -3.92 6.72 -12.27
CA ALA A 27 -3.00 7.46 -13.12
C ALA A 27 -3.43 7.43 -14.60
N TYR A 28 -3.83 6.25 -15.09
CA TYR A 28 -4.35 6.07 -16.44
C TYR A 28 -5.60 6.91 -16.71
N LEU A 29 -6.57 6.91 -15.78
CA LEU A 29 -7.78 7.74 -15.89
C LEU A 29 -7.46 9.24 -15.89
N LEU A 30 -6.37 9.66 -15.26
CA LEU A 30 -5.93 11.06 -15.18
C LEU A 30 -4.99 11.46 -16.34
N GLY A 31 -4.71 10.56 -17.26
CA GLY A 31 -3.96 10.83 -18.50
C GLY A 31 -2.55 10.26 -18.56
N ASP A 32 -2.10 9.52 -17.55
CA ASP A 32 -0.80 8.84 -17.56
C ASP A 32 -0.91 7.36 -17.91
N ASP A 33 -0.55 7.01 -19.15
CA ASP A 33 -0.59 5.63 -19.64
C ASP A 33 0.71 4.83 -19.42
N THR A 34 1.69 5.38 -18.69
CA THR A 34 2.99 4.72 -18.43
C THR A 34 2.85 3.33 -17.80
N ALA A 35 1.95 3.17 -16.84
CA ALA A 35 1.63 1.86 -16.23
C ALA A 35 1.05 0.85 -17.23
N LYS A 36 0.20 1.33 -18.14
CA LYS A 36 -0.42 0.51 -19.19
C LYS A 36 0.59 0.09 -20.24
N GLN A 37 1.41 1.02 -20.72
CA GLN A 37 2.46 0.75 -21.72
C GLN A 37 3.52 -0.22 -21.18
N SER A 38 3.87 -0.13 -19.90
CA SER A 38 4.78 -1.09 -19.24
C SER A 38 4.12 -2.44 -18.91
N GLY A 39 2.84 -2.63 -19.27
CA GLY A 39 2.09 -3.86 -19.03
C GLY A 39 1.76 -4.12 -17.56
N ARG A 40 1.92 -3.11 -16.69
CA ARG A 40 1.79 -3.20 -15.22
C ARG A 40 0.40 -2.84 -14.68
N LEU A 41 -0.50 -2.37 -15.55
CA LEU A 41 -1.93 -2.29 -15.24
C LEU A 41 -2.57 -3.69 -15.25
N SER A 42 -2.26 -4.51 -14.24
CA SER A 42 -2.65 -5.92 -14.17
C SER A 42 -2.81 -6.38 -12.73
N LEU A 43 -3.76 -7.29 -12.48
CA LEU A 43 -3.92 -7.97 -11.19
C LEU A 43 -3.09 -9.26 -11.09
N ASN A 44 -2.19 -9.53 -12.05
CA ASN A 44 -1.28 -10.67 -11.97
C ASN A 44 -0.12 -10.35 -11.00
N PRO A 45 0.00 -11.07 -9.86
CA PRO A 45 1.05 -10.80 -8.88
C PRO A 45 2.48 -10.88 -9.44
N LEU A 46 2.70 -11.75 -10.43
CA LEU A 46 4.01 -11.93 -11.05
C LEU A 46 4.54 -10.67 -11.72
N LYS A 47 3.66 -9.74 -12.11
CA LYS A 47 4.06 -8.47 -12.72
C LYS A 47 4.50 -7.40 -11.72
N HIS A 48 4.20 -7.62 -10.43
CA HIS A 48 4.49 -6.71 -9.32
C HIS A 48 5.57 -7.24 -8.39
N ILE A 49 6.07 -8.45 -8.63
CA ILE A 49 7.18 -9.02 -7.88
C ILE A 49 8.50 -8.52 -8.47
N ASP A 50 9.36 -7.98 -7.61
CA ASP A 50 10.77 -7.78 -7.94
C ASP A 50 11.54 -9.07 -7.64
N LEU A 51 12.33 -9.57 -8.59
CA LEU A 51 13.03 -10.85 -8.42
C LEU A 51 14.06 -10.78 -7.27
N ILE A 52 14.78 -9.66 -7.15
CA ILE A 52 15.76 -9.47 -6.08
C ILE A 52 15.03 -9.32 -4.75
N GLY A 53 14.00 -8.48 -4.71
CA GLY A 53 13.15 -8.31 -3.53
C GLY A 53 12.53 -9.65 -3.06
N PHE A 54 12.11 -10.50 -3.99
CA PHE A 54 11.58 -11.83 -3.68
C PHE A 54 12.64 -12.78 -3.13
N VAL A 55 13.84 -12.83 -3.72
CA VAL A 55 14.95 -13.64 -3.19
C VAL A 55 15.32 -13.18 -1.78
N PHE A 56 15.36 -11.87 -1.55
CA PHE A 56 15.59 -11.31 -0.22
C PHE A 56 14.51 -11.73 0.77
N LEU A 57 13.23 -11.73 0.35
CA LEU A 57 12.13 -12.19 1.19
C LEU A 57 12.30 -13.66 1.60
N LEU A 58 12.77 -14.51 0.71
CA LEU A 58 12.97 -15.94 0.98
C LEU A 58 14.13 -16.20 1.95
N VAL A 59 15.23 -15.47 1.81
CA VAL A 59 16.48 -15.72 2.56
C VAL A 59 16.51 -14.93 3.88
N PHE A 60 16.13 -13.66 3.84
CA PHE A 60 16.27 -12.71 4.94
C PHE A 60 14.93 -12.35 5.59
N LYS A 61 13.81 -12.92 5.13
CA LYS A 61 12.45 -12.60 5.59
C LYS A 61 12.10 -11.10 5.43
N PHE A 62 12.79 -10.42 4.51
CA PHE A 62 12.60 -9.00 4.17
C PHE A 62 12.65 -8.85 2.66
N GLY A 63 11.70 -8.15 2.04
CA GLY A 63 11.69 -7.94 0.59
C GLY A 63 10.76 -6.81 0.19
N TRP A 64 10.85 -6.39 -1.07
CA TRP A 64 10.04 -5.30 -1.62
C TRP A 64 9.36 -5.73 -2.92
N ALA A 65 8.25 -5.07 -3.24
CA ALA A 65 7.57 -5.21 -4.51
C ALA A 65 8.15 -4.25 -5.55
N LYS A 66 7.83 -4.50 -6.83
CA LYS A 66 8.19 -3.62 -7.94
C LYS A 66 7.08 -2.56 -8.14
N PRO A 67 7.28 -1.30 -7.73
CA PRO A 67 6.21 -0.29 -7.72
C PRO A 67 5.81 0.16 -9.12
N VAL A 68 4.52 0.35 -9.39
CA VAL A 68 3.95 0.76 -10.68
C VAL A 68 4.50 2.12 -11.13
N PRO A 69 4.85 2.29 -12.42
CA PRO A 69 5.47 3.53 -12.88
C PRO A 69 4.38 4.58 -13.07
N ILE A 70 4.62 5.76 -12.52
CA ILE A 70 3.75 6.92 -12.71
C ILE A 70 4.60 8.07 -13.23
N ASN A 71 4.17 8.66 -14.35
CA ASN A 71 4.75 9.88 -14.90
C ASN A 71 3.86 11.07 -14.61
N VAL A 72 4.22 11.80 -13.56
CA VAL A 72 3.50 12.98 -13.07
C VAL A 72 3.43 14.12 -14.10
N ASN A 73 4.31 14.13 -15.12
CA ASN A 73 4.29 15.13 -16.19
C ASN A 73 3.13 14.94 -17.19
N ASN A 74 2.52 13.75 -17.22
CA ASN A 74 1.38 13.46 -18.09
C ASN A 74 0.04 13.97 -17.51
N PHE A 75 0.03 14.36 -16.23
CA PHE A 75 -1.19 14.81 -15.55
C PHE A 75 -1.61 16.21 -15.99
N LYS A 76 -2.93 16.41 -16.12
CA LYS A 76 -3.51 17.72 -16.44
C LYS A 76 -3.37 18.71 -15.29
N ASN A 77 -3.59 18.24 -14.06
CA ASN A 77 -3.36 19.02 -12.85
C ASN A 77 -2.41 18.27 -11.94
N ARG A 78 -1.11 18.53 -12.11
CA ARG A 78 -0.02 17.83 -11.44
C ARG A 78 -0.27 17.56 -9.95
N LYS A 79 -0.70 18.57 -9.19
CA LYS A 79 -0.88 18.45 -7.73
C LYS A 79 -2.10 17.65 -7.35
N ARG A 80 -3.25 18.03 -7.89
CA ARG A 80 -4.52 17.32 -7.62
C ARG A 80 -4.41 15.86 -8.03
N ASP A 81 -3.87 15.61 -9.21
CA ASP A 81 -3.83 14.27 -9.80
C ASP A 81 -2.82 13.39 -9.05
N THR A 82 -1.69 13.96 -8.61
CA THR A 82 -0.76 13.26 -7.69
C THR A 82 -1.45 12.87 -6.38
N ILE A 83 -2.27 13.75 -5.79
CA ILE A 83 -3.03 13.43 -4.56
C ILE A 83 -4.03 12.30 -4.82
N LEU A 84 -4.80 12.37 -5.91
CA LEU A 84 -5.79 11.36 -6.25
C LEU A 84 -5.14 9.98 -6.47
N VAL A 85 -4.04 9.93 -7.21
CA VAL A 85 -3.27 8.69 -7.40
C VAL A 85 -2.73 8.19 -6.06
N SER A 86 -2.08 9.05 -5.29
CA SER A 86 -1.50 8.68 -3.99
C SER A 86 -2.55 8.16 -2.99
N LEU A 87 -3.79 8.63 -3.06
CA LEU A 87 -4.91 8.10 -2.25
C LEU A 87 -5.49 6.79 -2.79
N ALA A 88 -5.39 6.53 -4.10
CA ALA A 88 -6.04 5.39 -4.73
C ALA A 88 -5.54 4.05 -4.19
N GLY A 89 -4.23 3.90 -4.03
CA GLY A 89 -3.64 2.71 -3.41
C GLY A 89 -4.20 2.46 -2.01
N PRO A 90 -3.95 3.34 -1.01
CA PRO A 90 -4.46 3.17 0.35
C PRO A 90 -5.96 2.97 0.44
N PHE A 91 -6.74 3.72 -0.36
CA PHE A 91 -8.19 3.60 -0.37
C PHE A 91 -8.66 2.24 -0.90
N SER A 92 -7.99 1.72 -1.94
CA SER A 92 -8.30 0.38 -2.47
C SER A 92 -8.05 -0.71 -1.44
N ASN A 93 -6.98 -0.61 -0.64
CA ASN A 93 -6.75 -1.54 0.45
C ASN A 93 -7.85 -1.47 1.51
N MET A 94 -8.30 -0.28 1.88
CA MET A 94 -9.41 -0.14 2.84
C MET A 94 -10.71 -0.77 2.32
N ILE A 95 -11.01 -0.63 1.02
CA ILE A 95 -12.15 -1.30 0.38
C ILE A 95 -11.98 -2.83 0.43
N VAL A 96 -10.79 -3.33 0.10
CA VAL A 96 -10.52 -4.78 0.16
C VAL A 96 -10.64 -5.31 1.58
N ALA A 97 -10.12 -4.59 2.58
CA ALA A 97 -10.27 -4.93 3.98
C ALA A 97 -11.75 -4.99 4.39
N LEU A 98 -12.55 -4.01 3.95
CA LEU A 98 -14.00 -3.99 4.19
C LEU A 98 -14.70 -5.23 3.62
N ILE A 99 -14.46 -5.53 2.33
CA ILE A 99 -15.04 -6.70 1.66
C ILE A 99 -14.59 -8.00 2.35
N THR A 100 -13.31 -8.11 2.68
CA THR A 100 -12.74 -9.28 3.34
C THR A 100 -13.37 -9.47 4.73
N GLY A 101 -13.57 -8.38 5.47
CA GLY A 101 -14.21 -8.42 6.78
C GLY A 101 -15.65 -8.92 6.71
N PHE A 102 -16.45 -8.47 5.74
CA PHE A 102 -17.81 -8.98 5.52
C PHE A 102 -17.82 -10.48 5.18
N ILE A 103 -16.87 -10.95 4.36
CA ILE A 103 -16.76 -12.37 4.03
C ILE A 103 -16.46 -13.18 5.30
N ILE A 104 -15.54 -12.71 6.14
CA ILE A 104 -15.18 -13.36 7.41
C ILE A 104 -16.39 -13.40 8.36
N SER A 105 -17.08 -12.27 8.55
CA SER A 105 -18.19 -12.17 9.51
C SER A 105 -19.44 -12.95 9.10
N SER A 106 -19.65 -13.14 7.79
CA SER A 106 -20.78 -13.92 7.27
C SER A 106 -20.76 -15.40 7.69
N GLY A 107 -19.61 -15.91 8.15
CA GLY A 107 -19.46 -17.30 8.58
C GLY A 107 -19.50 -18.33 7.43
N ILE A 108 -19.57 -17.89 6.17
CA ILE A 108 -19.65 -18.78 5.00
C ILE A 108 -18.35 -19.58 4.77
N VAL A 109 -17.22 -19.06 5.25
CA VAL A 109 -15.90 -19.69 5.06
C VAL A 109 -15.59 -20.60 6.24
N THR A 110 -15.81 -21.90 6.05
CA THR A 110 -15.58 -22.94 7.06
C THR A 110 -14.20 -23.59 6.96
N ASN A 111 -13.53 -23.45 5.81
CA ASN A 111 -12.19 -23.99 5.60
C ASN A 111 -11.15 -23.21 6.41
N TYR A 112 -10.48 -23.88 7.35
CA TYR A 112 -9.49 -23.28 8.25
C TYR A 112 -8.36 -22.54 7.51
N ILE A 113 -7.85 -23.10 6.42
CA ILE A 113 -6.74 -22.50 5.66
C ILE A 113 -7.23 -21.21 5.00
N LEU A 114 -8.37 -21.26 4.31
CA LEU A 114 -8.95 -20.10 3.63
C LEU A 114 -9.30 -19.00 4.64
N TYR A 115 -9.88 -19.36 5.79
CA TYR A 115 -10.19 -18.42 6.87
C TYR A 115 -8.94 -17.68 7.36
N ASN A 116 -7.84 -18.39 7.61
CA ASN A 116 -6.58 -17.76 8.00
C ASN A 116 -6.02 -16.83 6.91
N VAL A 117 -6.08 -17.24 5.64
CA VAL A 117 -5.64 -16.39 4.51
C VAL A 117 -6.46 -15.10 4.46
N LEU A 118 -7.77 -15.16 4.69
CA LEU A 118 -8.64 -13.98 4.72
C LEU A 118 -8.31 -13.05 5.91
N ILE A 119 -8.06 -13.60 7.10
CA ILE A 119 -7.60 -12.80 8.26
C ILE A 119 -6.30 -12.07 7.92
N ILE A 120 -5.35 -12.79 7.33
CA ILE A 120 -4.06 -12.21 6.96
C ILE A 120 -4.22 -11.14 5.87
N MET A 121 -5.08 -11.39 4.87
CA MET A 121 -5.43 -10.44 3.82
C MET A 121 -6.08 -9.17 4.41
N LEU A 122 -7.02 -9.32 5.35
CA LEU A 122 -7.63 -8.19 6.05
C LEU A 122 -6.57 -7.38 6.79
N TRP A 123 -5.72 -8.05 7.57
CA TRP A 123 -4.64 -7.38 8.32
C TRP A 123 -3.68 -6.62 7.41
N TYR A 124 -3.16 -7.26 6.35
CA TYR A 124 -2.21 -6.61 5.44
C TYR A 124 -2.84 -5.46 4.67
N ASN A 125 -4.12 -5.53 4.29
CA ASN A 125 -4.78 -4.42 3.62
C ASN A 125 -4.93 -3.21 4.56
N ILE A 126 -5.37 -3.42 5.81
CA ILE A 126 -5.46 -2.33 6.79
C ILE A 126 -4.07 -1.76 7.07
N MET A 127 -3.10 -2.63 7.37
CA MET A 127 -1.73 -2.22 7.68
C MET A 127 -1.11 -1.45 6.51
N LEU A 128 -1.15 -1.98 5.28
CA LEU A 128 -0.52 -1.36 4.12
C LEU A 128 -1.20 -0.05 3.72
N GLY A 129 -2.53 0.01 3.79
CA GLY A 129 -3.27 1.24 3.51
C GLY A 129 -2.95 2.32 4.53
N THR A 130 -2.98 2.01 5.82
CA THR A 130 -2.65 2.96 6.89
C THR A 130 -1.18 3.38 6.86
N PHE A 131 -0.27 2.44 6.61
CA PHE A 131 1.16 2.72 6.51
C PHE A 131 1.47 3.68 5.36
N ASN A 132 0.89 3.46 4.18
CA ASN A 132 1.13 4.33 3.03
C ASN A 132 0.53 5.74 3.20
N LEU A 133 -0.36 5.98 4.15
CA LEU A 133 -0.86 7.34 4.46
C LEU A 133 0.09 8.15 5.36
N LEU A 134 1.15 7.54 5.91
CA LEU A 134 2.13 8.28 6.69
C LEU A 134 2.88 9.31 5.83
N PRO A 135 3.18 10.51 6.37
CA PRO A 135 3.82 11.60 5.63
C PRO A 135 5.35 11.45 5.51
N PHE A 136 5.85 10.22 5.32
CA PHE A 136 7.28 9.93 5.18
C PHE A 136 7.60 9.36 3.79
N PRO A 137 8.49 9.95 3.01
CA PRO A 137 8.93 9.36 1.75
C PRO A 137 9.53 7.97 1.93
N PRO A 138 9.31 7.03 0.99
CA PRO A 138 8.63 7.20 -0.30
C PRO A 138 7.10 6.96 -0.26
N LEU A 139 6.50 6.90 0.94
CA LEU A 139 5.09 6.53 1.13
C LEU A 139 4.14 7.53 0.48
N ASP A 140 2.94 7.08 0.12
CA ASP A 140 1.98 7.91 -0.62
C ASP A 140 1.54 9.17 0.13
N GLY A 141 1.42 9.11 1.45
CA GLY A 141 1.11 10.24 2.33
C GLY A 141 2.11 11.37 2.20
N SER A 142 3.37 11.06 1.90
CA SER A 142 4.40 12.08 1.66
C SER A 142 4.17 12.85 0.36
N LYS A 143 3.70 12.17 -0.70
CA LYS A 143 3.35 12.78 -1.99
C LYS A 143 2.09 13.64 -1.86
N ILE A 144 1.13 13.19 -1.06
CA ILE A 144 -0.07 13.98 -0.70
C ILE A 144 0.36 15.26 0.01
N LEU A 145 1.15 15.14 1.07
CA LEU A 145 1.67 16.28 1.82
C LEU A 145 2.43 17.25 0.92
N ALA A 146 3.38 16.75 0.11
CA ALA A 146 4.16 17.56 -0.81
C ALA A 146 3.29 18.31 -1.83
N SER A 147 2.24 17.67 -2.33
CA SER A 147 1.33 18.26 -3.33
C SER A 147 0.39 19.32 -2.73
N LEU A 148 0.11 19.28 -1.43
CA LEU A 148 -0.65 20.31 -0.71
C LEU A 148 0.19 21.57 -0.42
N LEU A 149 1.51 21.45 -0.39
CA LEU A 149 2.41 22.57 -0.13
C LEU A 149 2.47 23.55 -1.31
N PRO A 150 2.73 24.86 -1.08
CA PRO A 150 3.10 25.79 -2.15
C PRO A 150 4.37 25.34 -2.89
N ASN A 151 4.52 25.71 -4.16
CA ASN A 151 5.59 25.21 -5.05
C ASN A 151 7.00 25.32 -4.46
N LYS A 152 7.30 26.41 -3.74
CA LYS A 152 8.59 26.62 -3.07
C LYS A 152 8.87 25.54 -2.00
N TYR A 153 7.87 25.25 -1.17
CA TYR A 153 8.01 24.28 -0.08
C TYR A 153 7.95 22.84 -0.58
N GLU A 154 7.16 22.58 -1.62
CA GLU A 154 7.17 21.29 -2.32
C GLU A 154 8.55 20.99 -2.91
N TYR A 155 9.17 21.96 -3.58
CA TYR A 155 10.54 21.81 -4.09
C TYR A 155 11.53 21.54 -2.95
N MET A 156 11.44 22.27 -1.83
CA MET A 156 12.27 22.02 -0.65
C MET A 156 12.02 20.65 -0.01
N PHE A 157 10.78 20.16 -0.05
CA PHE A 157 10.41 18.84 0.44
C PHE A 157 11.12 17.75 -0.37
N TYR A 158 10.97 17.75 -1.70
CA TYR A 158 11.64 16.78 -2.57
C TYR A 158 13.16 16.92 -2.56
N LYS A 159 13.70 18.14 -2.45
CA LYS A 159 15.16 18.36 -2.30
C LYS A 159 15.73 17.67 -1.05
N ASN A 160 14.93 17.57 0.02
CA ASN A 160 15.34 17.01 1.31
C ASN A 160 14.77 15.61 1.58
N GLU A 161 14.13 14.99 0.57
CA GLU A 161 13.43 13.71 0.69
C GLU A 161 14.30 12.60 1.31
N LYS A 162 15.59 12.56 0.94
CA LYS A 162 16.56 11.59 1.48
C LYS A 162 16.66 11.60 3.00
N TYR A 163 16.54 12.76 3.64
CA TYR A 163 16.63 12.86 5.09
C TYR A 163 15.36 12.33 5.75
N LEU A 164 14.19 12.59 5.15
CA LEU A 164 12.91 12.06 5.63
C LEU A 164 12.84 10.53 5.43
N TYR A 165 13.41 10.01 4.34
CA TYR A 165 13.57 8.58 4.13
C TYR A 165 14.45 7.91 5.21
N LEU A 166 15.56 8.54 5.60
CA LEU A 166 16.40 8.06 6.70
C LEU A 166 15.67 8.09 8.05
N VAL A 167 14.83 9.10 8.28
CA VAL A 167 13.96 9.16 9.46
C VAL A 167 12.99 7.98 9.47
N LEU A 168 12.36 7.65 8.33
CA LEU A 168 11.48 6.48 8.23
C LEU A 168 12.23 5.18 8.58
N ILE A 169 13.41 4.97 7.99
CA ILE A 169 14.25 3.78 8.29
C ILE A 169 14.58 3.71 9.77
N PHE A 170 14.99 4.84 10.38
CA PHE A 170 15.30 4.90 11.80
C PHE A 170 14.08 4.52 12.66
N LEU A 171 12.90 5.07 12.34
CA LEU A 171 11.66 4.77 13.08
C LEU A 171 11.24 3.30 12.94
N ILE A 172 11.49 2.66 11.79
CA ILE A 172 11.28 1.22 11.59
C ILE A 172 12.28 0.43 12.44
N ALA A 173 13.56 0.78 12.38
CA ALA A 173 14.62 0.08 13.11
C ALA A 173 14.45 0.12 14.63
N THR A 174 13.83 1.18 15.17
CA THR A 174 13.55 1.33 16.60
C THR A 174 12.16 0.80 17.02
N ASN A 175 11.39 0.19 16.12
CA ASN A 175 9.99 -0.20 16.32
C ASN A 175 9.09 0.96 16.79
N THR A 176 9.46 2.20 16.47
CA THR A 176 8.66 3.38 16.79
C THR A 176 7.50 3.53 15.81
N ILE A 177 7.68 3.08 14.55
CA ILE A 177 6.62 3.04 13.56
C ILE A 177 5.40 2.26 14.07
N ASP A 178 5.59 1.11 14.73
CA ASP A 178 4.46 0.32 15.25
C ASP A 178 3.64 1.09 16.28
N LYS A 179 4.31 1.87 17.15
CA LYS A 179 3.64 2.73 18.14
C LYS A 179 2.86 3.86 17.48
N ILE A 180 3.36 4.39 16.36
CA ILE A 180 2.68 5.44 15.59
C ILE A 180 1.51 4.85 14.80
N LEU A 181 1.68 3.70 14.15
CA LEU A 181 0.68 3.06 13.29
C LEU A 181 -0.46 2.41 14.07
N SER A 182 -0.16 1.73 15.18
CA SER A 182 -1.12 0.96 15.96
C SER A 182 -2.41 1.72 16.29
N PRO A 183 -2.43 2.99 16.76
CA PRO A 183 -3.68 3.69 17.00
C PRO A 183 -4.52 3.85 15.73
N PHE A 184 -3.89 4.11 14.58
CA PHE A 184 -4.60 4.23 13.31
C PHE A 184 -5.12 2.89 12.80
N ILE A 185 -4.34 1.81 12.96
CA ILE A 185 -4.78 0.45 12.60
C ILE A 185 -5.97 0.02 13.47
N TYR A 186 -5.90 0.25 14.79
CA TYR A 186 -7.01 -0.07 15.69
C TYR A 186 -8.24 0.78 15.42
N PHE A 187 -8.05 2.06 15.09
CA PHE A 187 -9.15 2.93 14.66
C PHE A 187 -9.82 2.42 13.38
N SER A 188 -9.04 2.06 12.36
CA SER A 188 -9.55 1.46 11.14
C SER A 188 -10.31 0.16 11.42
N LEU A 189 -9.78 -0.72 12.27
CA LEU A 189 -10.44 -1.97 12.69
C LEU A 189 -11.75 -1.72 13.43
N ASP A 190 -11.79 -0.78 14.38
CA ASP A 190 -13.01 -0.44 15.14
C ASP A 190 -14.11 0.06 14.20
N ILE A 191 -13.78 0.95 13.25
CA ILE A 191 -14.72 1.37 12.21
C ILE A 191 -15.23 0.16 11.41
N LEU A 192 -14.32 -0.71 10.99
CA LEU A 192 -14.65 -1.87 10.17
C LEU A 192 -15.61 -2.82 10.90
N ILE A 193 -15.33 -3.11 12.18
CA ILE A 193 -16.18 -3.94 13.04
C ILE A 193 -17.56 -3.30 13.20
N ARG A 194 -17.64 -1.99 13.49
CA ARG A 194 -18.92 -1.28 13.63
C ARG A 194 -19.75 -1.27 12.35
N ILE A 195 -19.11 -1.24 11.18
CA ILE A 195 -19.80 -1.29 9.88
C ILE A 195 -20.35 -2.69 9.61
N ILE A 196 -19.60 -3.72 10.00
CA ILE A 196 -19.96 -5.11 9.73
C ILE A 196 -21.07 -5.61 10.66
N GLY A 197 -21.11 -5.13 11.91
CA GLY A 197 -22.05 -5.57 12.94
C GLY A 197 -21.39 -6.47 13.95
#